data_AF-A0A2D5YKC0-F1
#
_entry.id   AF-A0A2D5YKC0-F1
#
_cell.length_a   1.000
_cell.length_b   1.000
_cell.length_c   1.000
_cell.angle_alpha   90.00
_cell.angle_beta   90.00
_cell.angle_gamma   90.00
#
_symmetry.space_group_name_H-M   'P 1'
#
loop_
_entity.id
_entity.type
_entity.pdbx_description
1 polymer ?
#
loop_
_entity_poly.entity_id
_entity_poly.type
_entity_poly.pdbx_seq_one_letter_code
_entity_poly.pdbx_strand_id
1 'polypeptide(L)'
;MSKKEDTLSLEEEIILENLSFYEWTNFEKLLIGLSPSDLTIVESMEYGELENMLLNLVKRNYLEVKSENSNNKEEHFYKRILNKKKNIFSKLFK
;
A
#
# COMPACT_ATOMS: atom_id res chain seq x y z
N MET A 1 24.87 -14.83 3.67
CA MET A 1 23.42 -14.74 3.42
C MET A 1 23.17 -13.51 2.57
N SER A 2 22.88 -13.71 1.29
CA SER A 2 22.56 -12.61 0.37
C SER A 2 21.24 -11.99 0.83
N LYS A 3 21.23 -10.70 1.19
CA LYS A 3 20.00 -9.95 1.41
C LYS A 3 19.33 -9.87 0.04
N LYS A 4 18.30 -10.69 -0.22
CA LYS A 4 17.39 -10.43 -1.34
C LYS A 4 16.95 -8.98 -1.18
N GLU A 5 17.25 -8.15 -2.17
CA GLU A 5 16.67 -6.83 -2.23
C GLU A 5 15.16 -7.06 -2.31
N ASP A 6 14.42 -6.62 -1.29
CA ASP A 6 12.96 -6.62 -1.30
C ASP A 6 12.52 -5.60 -2.36
N THR A 7 12.52 -6.02 -3.62
CA THR A 7 11.98 -5.27 -4.75
C THR A 7 10.47 -5.23 -4.63
N LEU A 8 9.88 -4.04 -4.78
CA LEU A 8 8.43 -3.89 -4.87
C LEU A 8 7.97 -4.28 -6.28
N SER A 9 6.79 -4.90 -6.39
CA SER A 9 6.14 -5.02 -7.70
C SER A 9 5.54 -3.67 -8.12
N LEU A 10 5.15 -3.54 -9.40
CA LEU A 10 4.54 -2.31 -9.90
C LEU A 10 3.23 -1.99 -9.17
N GLU A 11 2.45 -3.01 -8.85
CA GLU A 11 1.17 -2.89 -8.17
C GLU A 11 1.35 -2.49 -6.70
N GLU A 12 2.39 -3.02 -6.06
CA GLU A 12 2.81 -2.58 -4.73
C GLU A 12 3.23 -1.11 -4.72
N GLU A 13 3.96 -0.66 -5.75
CA GLU A 13 4.37 0.75 -5.89
C GLU A 13 3.15 1.65 -6.08
N ILE A 14 2.25 1.32 -7.01
CA ILE A 14 0.99 2.03 -7.26
C ILE A 14 0.18 2.18 -5.97
N ILE A 15 -0.01 1.10 -5.22
CA ILE A 15 -0.80 1.10 -3.99
C ILE A 15 -0.15 1.95 -2.91
N LEU A 16 1.17 1.89 -2.77
CA LEU A 16 1.89 2.73 -1.83
C LEU A 16 1.84 4.22 -2.22
N GLU A 17 1.85 4.57 -3.49
CA GLU A 17 1.73 5.96 -3.95
C GLU A 17 0.34 6.55 -3.66
N ASN A 18 -0.69 5.70 -3.67
CA ASN A 18 -2.07 6.11 -3.41
C ASN A 18 -2.50 6.03 -1.94
N LEU A 19 -1.61 5.58 -1.05
CA LEU A 19 -1.86 5.55 0.40
C LEU A 19 -1.19 6.71 1.13
N SER A 20 -2.00 7.42 1.93
CA SER A 20 -1.55 8.56 2.73
C SER A 20 -0.62 8.13 3.87
N PHE A 21 0.33 9.00 4.23
CA PHE A 21 1.12 8.89 5.46
C PHE A 21 0.36 9.36 6.71
N TYR A 22 -0.74 10.10 6.52
CA TYR A 22 -1.45 10.81 7.59
C TYR A 22 -2.87 10.26 7.80
N GLU A 23 -3.52 9.84 6.72
CA GLU A 23 -4.93 9.42 6.73
C GLU A 23 -5.08 7.91 6.57
N TRP A 24 -6.02 7.34 7.33
CA TRP A 24 -6.39 5.94 7.24
C TRP A 24 -7.36 5.72 6.07
N THR A 25 -7.00 4.80 5.17
CA THR A 25 -7.75 4.52 3.94
C THR A 25 -8.22 3.07 3.96
N ASN A 26 -9.52 2.85 3.77
CA ASN A 26 -10.05 1.50 3.58
C ASN A 26 -9.87 1.04 2.12
N PHE A 27 -10.17 -0.23 1.87
CA PHE A 27 -10.02 -0.82 0.55
C PHE A 27 -10.81 -0.09 -0.54
N GLU A 28 -12.07 0.26 -0.30
CA GLU A 28 -12.91 0.94 -1.29
C GLU A 28 -12.37 2.33 -1.65
N LYS A 29 -11.98 3.13 -0.65
CA LYS A 29 -11.39 4.45 -0.90
C LYS A 29 -10.06 4.37 -1.63
N LEU A 30 -9.26 3.33 -1.35
CA LEU A 30 -8.01 3.10 -2.05
C LEU A 30 -8.25 2.88 -3.55
N LEU A 31 -9.17 1.99 -3.90
CA LEU A 31 -9.51 1.72 -5.30
C LEU A 31 -10.08 2.95 -6.02
N ILE A 32 -10.95 3.71 -5.37
CA ILE A 32 -11.51 4.95 -5.92
C ILE A 32 -10.41 6.01 -6.14
N GLY A 33 -9.37 6.01 -5.32
CA GLY A 33 -8.24 6.93 -5.41
C GLY A 33 -7.30 6.65 -6.59
N LEU A 34 -7.35 5.45 -7.19
CA LEU A 34 -6.48 5.09 -8.29
C LEU A 34 -6.84 5.86 -9.57
N SER A 35 -5.81 6.27 -10.31
CA SER A 35 -6.02 6.80 -11.66
C SER A 35 -6.56 5.68 -12.59
N PRO A 36 -7.27 6.01 -13.69
CA PRO A 36 -7.78 4.98 -14.61
C PRO A 36 -6.69 4.05 -15.16
N SER A 37 -5.47 4.53 -15.36
CA SER A 37 -4.35 3.71 -15.83
C SER A 37 -3.75 2.81 -14.75
N ASP A 38 -3.78 3.24 -13.50
CA ASP A 38 -3.31 2.43 -12.37
C ASP A 38 -4.34 1.37 -12.01
N LEU A 39 -5.62 1.75 -12.11
CA LEU A 39 -6.73 0.86 -11.86
C LEU A 39 -6.74 -0.31 -12.83
N THR A 40 -6.44 -0.14 -14.13
CA THR A 40 -6.37 -1.28 -15.07
C THR A 40 -5.25 -2.28 -14.75
N ILE A 41 -4.19 -1.82 -14.09
CA ILE A 41 -3.10 -2.68 -13.63
C ILE A 41 -3.57 -3.49 -12.41
N VAL A 42 -4.22 -2.82 -11.45
CA VAL A 42 -4.68 -3.43 -10.19
C VAL A 42 -5.96 -4.27 -10.36
N GLU A 43 -6.88 -3.90 -11.27
CA GLU A 43 -8.15 -4.59 -11.55
C GLU A 43 -7.97 -6.01 -12.08
N SER A 44 -6.78 -6.33 -12.58
CA SER A 44 -6.44 -7.70 -12.97
C SER A 44 -6.37 -8.68 -11.78
N MET A 45 -6.32 -8.15 -10.54
CA MET A 45 -6.26 -8.93 -9.31
C MET A 45 -7.64 -9.21 -8.74
N GLU A 46 -7.84 -10.42 -8.21
CA GLU A 46 -9.00 -10.70 -7.38
C GLU A 46 -8.93 -9.93 -6.06
N TYR A 47 -10.08 -9.63 -5.45
CA TYR A 47 -10.17 -8.93 -4.16
C TYR A 47 -9.24 -9.53 -3.09
N GLY A 48 -9.23 -10.86 -2.99
CA GLY A 48 -8.39 -11.57 -2.01
C GLY A 48 -6.90 -11.48 -2.30
N GLU A 49 -6.49 -11.30 -3.56
CA GLU A 49 -5.08 -11.10 -3.93
C GLU A 49 -4.60 -9.72 -3.52
N LEU A 50 -5.42 -8.69 -3.76
CA LEU A 50 -5.11 -7.32 -3.33
C LEU A 50 -5.06 -7.20 -1.80
N GLU A 51 -5.99 -7.85 -1.09
CA GLU A 51 -5.96 -7.91 0.38
C GLU A 51 -4.69 -8.61 0.88
N ASN A 52 -4.32 -9.75 0.31
CA ASN A 52 -3.08 -10.45 0.64
C ASN A 52 -1.84 -9.59 0.38
N MET A 53 -1.83 -8.82 -0.70
CA MET A 53 -0.75 -7.89 -1.01
C MET A 53 -0.63 -6.78 0.04
N LEU A 54 -1.74 -6.16 0.45
CA LEU A 54 -1.75 -5.17 1.53
C LEU A 54 -1.22 -5.75 2.84
N LEU A 55 -1.64 -6.96 3.21
CA LEU A 55 -1.13 -7.65 4.40
C LEU A 55 0.36 -7.98 4.30
N ASN A 56 0.86 -8.32 3.11
CA ASN A 56 2.29 -8.52 2.88
C ASN A 56 3.07 -7.22 3.00
N LEU A 57 2.54 -6.09 2.53
CA LEU A 57 3.14 -4.77 2.72
C LEU A 57 3.17 -4.34 4.19
N VAL A 58 2.17 -4.72 4.99
CA VAL A 58 2.19 -4.56 6.45
C VAL A 58 3.31 -5.40 7.08
N LYS A 59 3.42 -6.70 6.73
CA LYS A 59 4.49 -7.58 7.24
C LYS A 59 5.88 -7.07 6.88
N ARG A 60 6.03 -6.47 5.70
CA ARG A 60 7.26 -5.85 5.20
C ARG A 60 7.49 -4.43 5.75
N ASN A 61 6.63 -3.95 6.64
CA ASN A 61 6.73 -2.66 7.33
C ASN A 61 6.69 -1.44 6.39
N TYR A 62 5.89 -1.53 5.33
CA TYR A 62 5.54 -0.40 4.45
C TYR A 62 4.22 0.27 4.86
N LEU A 63 3.31 -0.49 5.48
CA LEU A 63 1.98 -0.05 5.89
C LEU A 63 1.74 -0.33 7.37
N GLU A 64 0.96 0.53 8.01
CA GLU A 64 0.24 0.24 9.25
C GLU A 64 -1.17 -0.23 8.90
N VAL A 65 -1.73 -1.12 9.72
CA VAL A 65 -3.12 -1.57 9.61
C VAL A 65 -3.83 -1.40 10.94
N LYS A 66 -5.09 -0.99 10.90
CA LYS A 66 -6.03 -1.09 12.02
C LYS A 66 -7.32 -1.74 11.54
N SER A 67 -8.00 -2.45 12.44
CA SER A 67 -9.32 -3.00 12.19
C SER A 67 -10.37 -2.23 12.98
N GLU A 68 -11.50 -1.94 12.37
CA GLU A 68 -12.68 -1.42 13.04
C GLU A 68 -13.88 -2.32 12.75
N ASN A 69 -14.75 -2.52 13.73
CA ASN A 69 -15.98 -3.29 13.54
C ASN A 69 -17.12 -2.34 13.19
N SER A 70 -17.60 -2.43 11.96
CA SER A 70 -18.72 -1.64 11.45
C SER A 70 -19.79 -2.57 10.88
N ASN A 71 -21.04 -2.42 11.31
CA ASN A 71 -22.17 -3.24 10.82
C ASN A 71 -21.94 -4.77 10.86
N ASN A 72 -21.35 -5.29 11.95
CA ASN A 72 -20.97 -6.71 12.11
C ASN A 72 -19.98 -7.25 11.06
N LYS A 73 -19.25 -6.35 10.39
CA LYS A 73 -18.13 -6.71 9.52
C LYS A 73 -16.87 -6.04 10.05
N GLU A 74 -15.79 -6.81 10.09
CA GLU A 74 -14.46 -6.26 10.34
C GLU A 74 -13.97 -5.56 9.08
N GLU A 75 -13.61 -4.29 9.21
CA GLU A 75 -13.09 -3.48 8.11
C GLU A 75 -11.64 -3.07 8.43
N HIS A 76 -10.76 -3.30 7.46
CA HIS A 76 -9.34 -2.96 7.57
C HIS A 76 -9.04 -1.59 6.94
N PHE A 77 -8.26 -0.80 7.67
CA PHE A 77 -7.77 0.50 7.23
C PHE A 77 -6.25 0.50 7.21
N TYR A 78 -5.70 1.08 6.14
CA TYR A 78 -4.28 1.10 5.86
C TYR A 78 -3.74 2.54 5.81
N LYS A 79 -2.51 2.72 6.26
CA LYS A 79 -1.77 3.98 6.20
C LYS A 79 -0.30 3.70 5.90
N ARG A 80 0.35 4.54 5.11
CA ARG A 80 1.76 4.36 4.74
C ARG A 80 2.69 4.72 5.89
N ILE A 81 3.76 3.93 6.05
CA ILE A 81 4.84 4.22 6.99
C ILE A 81 5.86 5.14 6.32
N LEU A 82 6.22 6.23 7.00
CA LEU A 82 7.35 7.07 6.64
C LEU A 82 8.66 6.30 6.84
N ASN A 83 9.10 5.59 5.80
CA ASN A 83 10.40 4.96 5.78
C ASN A 83 11.49 6.04 5.67
N LYS A 84 11.95 6.55 6.82
CA LYS A 84 13.03 7.56 6.95
C LYS A 84 14.34 7.20 6.21
N LYS A 85 14.49 5.96 5.73
CA LYS A 85 15.72 5.43 5.11
C LYS A 85 15.84 5.59 3.59
N LYS A 86 14.81 6.03 2.87
CA LYS A 86 14.89 6.25 1.41
C LYS A 86 14.46 7.66 1.04
N ASN A 87 15.20 8.66 1.51
CA ASN A 87 15.22 9.96 0.87
C ASN A 87 15.83 9.80 -0.53
N ILE A 88 15.01 9.46 -1.52
CA ILE A 88 15.37 9.55 -2.94
C ILE A 88 15.53 11.04 -3.32
N PHE A 89 14.82 11.93 -2.64
CA PHE A 89 14.94 13.38 -2.79
C PHE A 89 16.30 13.97 -2.39
N SER A 90 17.15 13.27 -1.62
CA SER A 90 18.48 13.81 -1.27
C SER A 90 19.51 13.70 -2.41
N LYS A 91 19.18 13.02 -3.51
CA LYS A 91 20.04 12.94 -4.71
C LYS A 91 19.71 13.95 -5.80
N LEU A 92 18.62 14.71 -5.66
CA LEU A 92 18.22 15.75 -6.63
C LEU A 92 18.83 17.13 -6.34
N PHE A 93 19.58 17.27 -5.23
CA PHE A 93 20.22 18.53 -4.84
C PHE A 93 21.73 18.39 -4.56
N LYS A 94 22.45 17.57 -5.34
CA LYS A 94 23.92 17.59 -5.36
C LYS A 94 24.44 18.00 -6.71
#